data_AF-A0A7W0G2G3-F1
#
_entry.id   AF-A0A7W0G2G3-F1
#
_cell.length_a   1.000
_cell.length_b   1.000
_cell.length_c   1.000
_cell.angle_alpha   90.00
_cell.angle_beta   90.00
_cell.angle_gamma   90.00
#
_symmetry.space_group_name_H-M   'P 1'
#
loop_
_entity.id
_entity.type
_entity.pdbx_description
1 polymer ?
#
loop_
_entity_poly.entity_id
_entity_poly.type
_entity_poly.pdbx_seq_one_letter_code
_entity_poly.pdbx_strand_id
1 'polypeptide(L)'
;MEVNNHTTDALAGTVKGPGERPHEYLFITADNRRARIGEFVYYSAHDGAEERRILGNITQRRLVRNLPDTFLSDPETPPAMLSALIGLDGEGCELYEITVETIGYFSRRLGDFVNPRIPPTPGAPVFLASSQTLSDVLSPRHAGDTGSAHVGSLLTREAGEVPVVLSIKDVVSTHLAILASTGAGKSYTAGVLVEELMMPHNRAAVLIVDPHGEYDTLRSIEDDARFRDAGDGYRPEVKIFTHDRIKVRFSSLTEADVKYLLPEGTSDKMLHFLTQAFRQLTATRQNELWGYHDLRDEVKAQKYEGGERSESSNASSIEGLLWRLDMRFDRPDSLFSDSEHIPLAEMFQPGRCTVLQLSDIEQNEQQVVVATLLRRVNKARVATVRGEAQPGSDMELRYPVFTLLEEAHRFAPAGQTVVSTNILKQILSEGRKFGVGIGLITQRPGKLDQDVLSQCMTQVIMRIVNPIDQDTVAKSVEGAGRQLLNELPALTKGQAVISGVGVNTPVMCRVRSRITRHGGETFDAPAEWAKWHTKDEQQHREQDAALLAETPTQKKAEKVRGFQI
;
A
#
# COMPACT_ATOMS: atom_id res chain seq x y z
N MET A 1 -28.54 -25.74 6.88
CA MET A 1 -29.55 -25.16 5.97
C MET A 1 -29.12 -23.73 5.71
N GLU A 2 -28.23 -23.54 4.74
CA GLU A 2 -27.88 -22.20 4.27
C GLU A 2 -28.99 -21.75 3.32
N VAL A 3 -29.75 -20.74 3.73
CA VAL A 3 -30.67 -20.05 2.83
C VAL A 3 -29.77 -19.27 1.87
N ASN A 4 -29.63 -19.75 0.63
CA ASN A 4 -29.03 -19.00 -0.47
C ASN A 4 -29.86 -17.74 -0.70
N ASN A 5 -29.53 -16.67 0.02
CA ASN A 5 -30.13 -15.36 -0.10
C ASN A 5 -29.45 -14.61 -1.26
N HIS A 6 -29.50 -15.20 -2.46
CA HIS A 6 -29.07 -14.48 -3.65
C HIS A 6 -30.10 -13.39 -3.94
N THR A 7 -29.70 -12.14 -3.82
CA THR A 7 -30.54 -11.01 -4.21
C THR A 7 -30.81 -11.10 -5.71
N THR A 8 -32.07 -11.35 -6.08
CA THR A 8 -32.55 -11.38 -7.46
C THR A 8 -32.90 -9.97 -7.96
N ASP A 9 -33.02 -9.82 -9.29
CA ASP A 9 -33.51 -8.57 -9.88
C ASP A 9 -34.88 -8.22 -9.25
N ALA A 10 -34.98 -7.06 -8.60
CA ALA A 10 -36.15 -6.66 -7.82
C ALA A 10 -36.49 -5.19 -8.08
N LEU A 11 -37.79 -4.87 -8.17
CA LEU A 11 -38.24 -3.49 -8.37
C LEU A 11 -37.75 -2.62 -7.20
N ALA A 12 -36.95 -1.61 -7.52
CA ALA A 12 -36.34 -0.68 -6.56
C ALA A 12 -37.17 0.59 -6.43
N GLY A 13 -37.78 1.08 -7.51
CA GLY A 13 -38.55 2.32 -7.51
C GLY A 13 -38.90 2.79 -8.92
N THR A 14 -39.26 4.07 -9.02
CA THR A 14 -39.73 4.68 -10.27
C THR A 14 -38.97 5.97 -10.56
N VAL A 15 -38.52 6.12 -11.81
CA VAL A 15 -37.74 7.29 -12.26
C VAL A 15 -38.55 8.57 -12.09
N LYS A 16 -37.99 9.55 -11.39
CA LYS A 16 -38.55 10.90 -11.24
C LYS A 16 -38.15 11.79 -12.41
N GLY A 17 -36.89 11.70 -12.84
CA GLY A 17 -36.32 12.58 -13.86
C GLY A 17 -34.80 12.66 -13.79
N PRO A 18 -34.17 13.61 -14.50
CA PRO A 18 -32.73 13.82 -14.46
C PRO A 18 -32.26 14.34 -13.09
N GLY A 19 -31.00 14.05 -12.74
CA GLY A 19 -30.33 14.61 -11.57
C GLY A 19 -29.75 16.01 -11.81
N GLU A 20 -28.95 16.49 -10.86
CA GLU A 20 -28.29 17.80 -10.99
C GLU A 20 -27.14 17.74 -12.00
N ARG A 21 -26.47 16.59 -12.12
CA ARG A 21 -25.37 16.39 -13.07
C ARG A 21 -25.82 15.64 -14.33
N PRO A 22 -25.11 15.81 -15.47
CA PRO A 22 -25.51 15.20 -16.75
C PRO A 22 -25.53 13.66 -16.77
N HIS A 23 -24.83 13.02 -15.84
CA HIS A 23 -24.70 11.56 -15.73
C HIS A 23 -25.55 11.00 -14.59
N GLU A 24 -26.45 11.81 -14.02
CA GLU A 24 -27.30 11.42 -12.90
C GLU A 24 -28.77 11.36 -13.29
N TYR A 25 -29.49 10.47 -12.63
CA TYR A 25 -30.94 10.47 -12.62
C TYR A 25 -31.47 10.23 -11.20
N LEU A 26 -32.72 10.59 -11.00
CA LEU A 26 -33.42 10.48 -9.73
C LEU A 26 -34.51 9.42 -9.85
N PHE A 27 -34.69 8.60 -8.81
CA PHE A 27 -35.87 7.75 -8.67
C PHE A 27 -36.49 7.88 -7.27
N ILE A 28 -37.79 7.63 -7.18
CA ILE A 28 -38.54 7.60 -5.93
C ILE A 28 -38.74 6.16 -5.48
N THR A 29 -38.54 5.90 -4.19
CA THR A 29 -38.84 4.62 -3.56
C THR A 29 -39.38 4.77 -2.15
N ALA A 30 -40.22 3.84 -1.74
CA ALA A 30 -40.59 3.63 -0.33
C ALA A 30 -39.62 2.64 0.37
N ASP A 31 -38.75 1.97 -0.39
CA ASP A 31 -37.82 0.98 0.13
C ASP A 31 -36.60 1.63 0.78
N ASN A 32 -36.70 1.82 2.08
CA ASN A 32 -35.64 2.35 2.93
C ASN A 32 -34.49 1.33 3.15
N ARG A 33 -34.73 0.02 2.97
CA ARG A 33 -33.79 -1.02 3.39
C ARG A 33 -32.76 -1.36 2.32
N ARG A 34 -33.20 -1.49 1.07
CA ARG A 34 -32.34 -1.99 -0.03
C ARG A 34 -31.67 -0.87 -0.83
N ALA A 35 -32.28 0.30 -0.95
CA ALA A 35 -31.70 1.45 -1.65
C ALA A 35 -30.65 2.19 -0.80
N ARG A 36 -29.49 1.55 -0.61
CA ARG A 36 -28.35 2.06 0.17
C ARG A 36 -27.31 2.73 -0.74
N ILE A 37 -26.56 3.68 -0.19
CA ILE A 37 -25.42 4.31 -0.90
C ILE A 37 -24.40 3.21 -1.26
N GLY A 38 -23.92 3.26 -2.50
CA GLY A 38 -23.04 2.25 -3.12
C GLY A 38 -23.73 1.04 -3.70
N GLU A 39 -25.05 0.89 -3.54
CA GLU A 39 -25.80 -0.21 -4.14
C GLU A 39 -26.01 0.03 -5.64
N PHE A 40 -26.12 -1.06 -6.40
CA PHE A 40 -26.26 -1.00 -7.85
C PHE A 40 -27.71 -1.22 -8.28
N VAL A 41 -28.16 -0.35 -9.18
CA VAL A 41 -29.47 -0.42 -9.81
C VAL A 41 -29.33 -0.37 -11.32
N TYR A 42 -30.36 -0.77 -12.05
CA TYR A 42 -30.42 -0.60 -13.49
C TYR A 42 -31.81 -0.19 -13.97
N TYR A 43 -31.84 0.40 -15.16
CA TYR A 43 -33.05 0.54 -15.97
C TYR A 43 -32.81 -0.07 -17.35
N SER A 44 -33.90 -0.42 -18.03
CA SER A 44 -33.85 -0.86 -19.43
C SER A 44 -33.93 0.33 -20.37
N ALA A 45 -33.07 0.36 -21.38
CA ALA A 45 -33.14 1.31 -22.49
C ALA A 45 -32.84 0.63 -23.82
N HIS A 46 -33.39 1.14 -24.92
CA HIS A 46 -33.11 0.62 -26.26
C HIS A 46 -31.92 1.39 -26.87
N ASP A 47 -30.84 0.67 -27.17
CA ASP A 47 -29.68 1.18 -27.91
C ASP A 47 -29.73 0.61 -29.33
N GLY A 48 -30.33 1.37 -30.25
CA GLY A 48 -30.68 0.88 -31.57
C GLY A 48 -31.78 -0.18 -31.52
N ALA A 49 -31.46 -1.41 -31.94
CA ALA A 49 -32.40 -2.54 -31.94
C ALA A 49 -32.28 -3.45 -30.70
N GLU A 50 -31.27 -3.24 -29.85
CA GLU A 50 -31.03 -4.08 -28.67
C GLU A 50 -31.52 -3.38 -27.40
N GLU A 51 -32.25 -4.11 -26.57
CA GLU A 51 -32.55 -3.70 -25.20
C GLU A 51 -31.31 -3.92 -24.32
N ARG A 52 -30.87 -2.87 -23.63
CA ARG A 52 -29.71 -2.87 -22.75
C ARG A 52 -30.12 -2.57 -21.32
N ARG A 53 -29.52 -3.30 -20.37
CA ARG A 53 -29.58 -2.97 -18.94
C ARG A 53 -28.50 -1.93 -18.63
N ILE A 54 -28.91 -0.69 -18.37
CA ILE A 54 -28.00 0.40 -18.02
C ILE A 54 -27.85 0.43 -16.50
N LEU A 55 -26.66 0.07 -16.02
CA LEU A 55 -26.31 0.06 -14.60
C LEU A 55 -25.96 1.47 -14.12
N GLY A 56 -26.27 1.73 -12.85
CA GLY A 56 -25.87 2.91 -12.12
C GLY A 56 -25.64 2.60 -10.64
N ASN A 57 -24.90 3.47 -9.97
CA ASN A 57 -24.60 3.36 -8.55
C ASN A 57 -25.38 4.41 -7.75
N ILE A 58 -25.96 4.01 -6.61
CA ILE A 58 -26.66 4.94 -5.73
C ILE A 58 -25.63 5.80 -4.98
N THR A 59 -25.65 7.11 -5.21
CA THR A 59 -24.67 8.03 -4.61
C THR A 59 -25.25 8.93 -3.53
N GLN A 60 -26.55 9.18 -3.55
CA GLN A 60 -27.21 10.00 -2.53
C GLN A 60 -28.63 9.52 -2.27
N ARG A 61 -29.08 9.74 -1.04
CA ARG A 61 -30.44 9.47 -0.58
C ARG A 61 -30.98 10.64 0.21
N ARG A 62 -32.23 11.03 -0.07
CA ARG A 62 -32.94 12.14 0.60
C ARG A 62 -34.38 11.75 0.92
N LEU A 63 -34.83 12.02 2.15
CA LEU A 63 -36.24 11.90 2.52
C LEU A 63 -37.03 13.07 1.91
N VAL A 64 -38.09 12.78 1.17
CA VAL A 64 -38.92 13.77 0.44
C VAL A 64 -40.31 13.90 1.07
N ARG A 65 -40.87 12.78 1.52
CA ARG A 65 -42.10 12.75 2.29
C ARG A 65 -41.76 12.16 3.66
N ASN A 66 -41.92 12.96 4.70
CA ASN A 66 -41.76 12.53 6.08
C ASN A 66 -43.12 12.32 6.75
N LEU A 67 -43.13 11.60 7.86
CA LEU A 67 -44.21 11.62 8.83
C LEU A 67 -44.35 13.04 9.42
N PRO A 68 -45.57 13.49 9.76
CA PRO A 68 -45.77 14.75 10.48
C PRO A 68 -44.98 14.79 11.79
N ASP A 69 -44.35 15.93 12.10
CA ASP A 69 -43.56 16.09 13.33
C ASP A 69 -44.37 15.82 14.61
N THR A 70 -45.69 16.05 14.56
CA THR A 70 -46.63 15.72 15.64
C THR A 70 -46.76 14.22 15.93
N PHE A 71 -46.47 13.36 14.96
CA PHE A 71 -46.41 11.91 15.17
C PHE A 71 -45.06 11.48 15.75
N LEU A 72 -44.02 12.30 15.57
CA LEU A 72 -42.67 12.07 16.08
C LEU A 72 -42.45 12.68 17.47
N SER A 73 -43.38 13.54 17.93
CA SER A 73 -43.28 14.20 19.24
C SER A 73 -43.56 13.27 20.43
N ASP A 74 -44.23 12.13 20.19
CA ASP A 74 -44.45 11.11 21.21
C ASP A 74 -43.56 9.87 20.92
N PRO A 75 -42.45 9.70 21.65
CA PRO A 75 -41.55 8.57 21.45
C PRO A 75 -42.16 7.22 21.88
N GLU A 76 -43.24 7.20 22.67
CA GLU A 76 -43.90 5.97 23.11
C GLU A 76 -44.89 5.42 22.08
N THR A 77 -45.33 6.26 21.12
CA THR A 77 -46.28 5.85 20.08
C THR A 77 -45.54 5.70 18.74
N PRO A 78 -45.31 4.47 18.24
CA PRO A 78 -44.68 4.26 16.95
C PRO A 78 -45.52 4.92 15.84
N PRO A 79 -44.92 5.72 14.94
CA PRO A 79 -45.67 6.41 13.89
C PRO A 79 -46.48 5.48 12.98
N ALA A 80 -46.04 4.23 12.81
CA ALA A 80 -46.79 3.21 12.07
C ALA A 80 -48.20 2.96 12.64
N MET A 81 -48.37 3.08 13.96
CA MET A 81 -49.67 2.96 14.64
C MET A 81 -50.59 4.15 14.34
N LEU A 82 -50.03 5.36 14.26
CA LEU A 82 -50.75 6.58 13.90
C LEU A 82 -51.13 6.61 12.42
N SER A 83 -50.23 6.16 11.54
CA SER A 83 -50.49 6.00 10.11
C SER A 83 -51.64 5.03 9.83
N ALA A 84 -51.69 3.90 10.55
CA ALA A 84 -52.80 2.95 10.44
C ALA A 84 -54.15 3.56 10.86
N LEU A 85 -54.17 4.43 11.86
CA LEU A 85 -55.39 5.12 12.33
C LEU A 85 -55.98 6.09 11.28
N ILE A 86 -55.16 6.64 10.40
CA ILE A 86 -55.59 7.54 9.32
C ILE A 86 -55.73 6.83 7.96
N GLY A 87 -55.68 5.50 7.94
CA GLY A 87 -55.84 4.69 6.72
C GLY A 87 -54.64 4.73 5.77
N LEU A 88 -53.46 5.10 6.26
CA LEU A 88 -52.20 4.96 5.52
C LEU A 88 -51.56 3.62 5.90
N ASP A 89 -51.50 2.69 4.95
CA ASP A 89 -50.78 1.44 5.14
C ASP A 89 -49.31 1.75 5.49
N GLY A 90 -48.84 1.22 6.63
CA GLY A 90 -47.62 1.65 7.33
C GLY A 90 -46.31 1.55 6.55
N GLU A 91 -46.31 0.98 5.35
CA GLU A 91 -45.14 0.89 4.45
C GLU A 91 -45.04 2.06 3.46
N GLY A 92 -46.06 2.92 3.36
CA GLY A 92 -46.11 3.98 2.34
C GLY A 92 -45.83 5.40 2.83
N CYS A 93 -45.67 5.65 4.13
CA CYS A 93 -45.63 7.03 4.66
C CYS A 93 -44.39 7.81 4.24
N GLU A 94 -43.24 7.16 4.17
CA GLU A 94 -41.98 7.80 3.82
C GLU A 94 -41.63 7.55 2.35
N LEU A 95 -41.26 8.63 1.66
CA LEU A 95 -40.75 8.54 0.30
C LEU A 95 -39.34 9.08 0.25
N TYR A 96 -38.46 8.30 -0.37
CA TYR A 96 -37.07 8.62 -0.58
C TYR A 96 -36.81 8.95 -2.04
N GLU A 97 -36.11 10.05 -2.26
CA GLU A 97 -35.47 10.38 -3.52
C GLU A 97 -34.04 9.87 -3.49
N ILE A 98 -33.71 9.09 -4.51
CA ILE A 98 -32.42 8.44 -4.66
C ILE A 98 -31.74 9.01 -5.89
N THR A 99 -30.53 9.51 -5.72
CA THR A 99 -29.67 9.93 -6.82
C THR A 99 -28.81 8.76 -7.26
N VAL A 100 -28.82 8.50 -8.56
CA VAL A 100 -28.05 7.43 -9.19
C VAL A 100 -27.09 8.02 -10.20
N GLU A 101 -25.82 7.67 -10.07
CA GLU A 101 -24.79 7.94 -11.05
C GLU A 101 -24.81 6.85 -12.13
N THR A 102 -25.00 7.23 -13.39
CA THR A 102 -25.11 6.30 -14.52
C THR A 102 -23.72 5.81 -14.94
N ILE A 103 -23.52 4.50 -14.93
CA ILE A 103 -22.29 3.86 -15.37
C ILE A 103 -22.41 3.50 -16.85
N GLY A 104 -23.40 2.68 -17.21
CA GLY A 104 -23.56 2.15 -18.57
C GLY A 104 -24.00 0.69 -18.60
N TYR A 105 -24.00 0.08 -19.78
CA TYR A 105 -24.14 -1.38 -19.89
C TYR A 105 -22.77 -2.03 -20.05
N PHE A 106 -22.61 -3.25 -19.54
CA PHE A 106 -21.35 -3.97 -19.67
C PHE A 106 -21.25 -4.62 -21.06
N SER A 107 -20.24 -4.24 -21.85
CA SER A 107 -19.98 -4.83 -23.16
C SER A 107 -18.98 -5.97 -23.03
N ARG A 108 -19.45 -7.22 -23.13
CA ARG A 108 -18.57 -8.41 -23.08
C ARG A 108 -17.51 -8.44 -24.18
N ARG A 109 -17.77 -7.76 -25.31
CA ARG A 109 -16.80 -7.65 -26.42
C ARG A 109 -15.64 -6.71 -26.07
N LEU A 110 -15.92 -5.62 -25.36
CA LEU A 110 -14.90 -4.66 -24.93
C LEU A 110 -14.29 -5.03 -23.58
N GLY A 111 -14.99 -5.83 -22.77
CA GLY A 111 -14.61 -6.13 -21.40
C GLY A 111 -14.78 -4.93 -20.46
N ASP A 112 -15.63 -3.97 -20.83
CA ASP A 112 -15.78 -2.69 -20.13
C ASP A 112 -17.22 -2.14 -20.28
N PHE A 113 -17.55 -1.14 -19.46
CA PHE A 113 -18.81 -0.42 -19.51
C PHE A 113 -18.86 0.57 -20.67
N VAL A 114 -19.99 0.56 -21.37
CA VAL A 114 -20.31 1.54 -22.41
C VAL A 114 -21.48 2.37 -21.93
N ASN A 115 -21.29 3.69 -21.87
CA ASN A 115 -22.36 4.62 -21.57
C ASN A 115 -23.02 5.09 -22.88
N PRO A 116 -24.24 4.63 -23.22
CA PRO A 116 -24.91 5.04 -24.45
C PRO A 116 -25.48 6.46 -24.38
N ARG A 117 -25.37 7.14 -23.23
CA ARG A 117 -25.90 8.48 -22.95
C ARG A 117 -27.40 8.61 -23.18
N ILE A 118 -28.13 7.51 -22.97
CA ILE A 118 -29.59 7.44 -23.06
C ILE A 118 -30.14 7.55 -21.64
N PRO A 119 -30.74 8.67 -21.22
CA PRO A 119 -31.31 8.80 -19.87
C PRO A 119 -32.59 7.95 -19.74
N PRO A 120 -32.94 7.53 -18.51
CA PRO A 120 -34.20 6.85 -18.29
C PRO A 120 -35.40 7.79 -18.45
N THR A 121 -36.53 7.25 -18.93
CA THR A 121 -37.79 8.01 -19.05
C THR A 121 -38.44 8.20 -17.67
N PRO A 122 -38.95 9.40 -17.32
CA PRO A 122 -39.76 9.58 -16.12
C PRO A 122 -40.92 8.58 -16.08
N GLY A 123 -41.15 7.96 -14.92
CA GLY A 123 -42.15 6.91 -14.74
C GLY A 123 -41.65 5.49 -15.05
N ALA A 124 -40.46 5.32 -15.64
CA ALA A 124 -39.90 3.99 -15.89
C ALA A 124 -39.52 3.28 -14.57
N PRO A 125 -39.63 1.94 -14.51
CA PRO A 125 -39.18 1.18 -13.36
C PRO A 125 -37.65 1.12 -13.27
N VAL A 126 -37.14 1.19 -12.04
CA VAL A 126 -35.73 0.96 -11.71
C VAL A 126 -35.64 -0.33 -10.91
N PHE A 127 -34.65 -1.16 -11.18
CA PHE A 127 -34.47 -2.46 -10.53
C PHE A 127 -33.13 -2.51 -9.79
N LEU A 128 -33.08 -3.22 -8.66
CA LEU A 128 -31.83 -3.64 -8.04
C LEU A 128 -31.15 -4.67 -8.94
N ALA A 129 -29.84 -4.54 -9.12
CA ALA A 129 -29.08 -5.52 -9.89
C ALA A 129 -28.90 -6.82 -9.09
N SER A 130 -29.15 -7.96 -9.72
CA SER A 130 -28.88 -9.27 -9.10
C SER A 130 -27.41 -9.48 -8.77
N SER A 131 -27.14 -10.25 -7.72
CA SER A 131 -25.78 -10.56 -7.28
C SER A 131 -24.96 -11.32 -8.33
N GLN A 132 -25.62 -12.17 -9.14
CA GLN A 132 -24.99 -12.80 -10.29
C GLN A 132 -24.54 -11.77 -11.32
N THR A 133 -25.42 -10.83 -11.70
CA THR A 133 -25.08 -9.78 -12.66
C THR A 133 -23.89 -8.96 -12.17
N LEU A 134 -23.90 -8.57 -10.89
CA LEU A 134 -22.81 -7.78 -10.30
C LEU A 134 -21.49 -8.56 -10.24
N SER A 135 -21.53 -9.84 -9.87
CA SER A 135 -20.33 -10.70 -9.84
C SER A 135 -19.68 -10.82 -11.22
N ASP A 136 -20.47 -10.83 -12.29
CA ASP A 136 -19.99 -10.96 -13.67
C ASP A 136 -19.42 -9.66 -14.26
N VAL A 137 -19.81 -8.48 -13.74
CA VAL A 137 -19.53 -7.19 -14.40
C VAL A 137 -18.70 -6.21 -13.58
N LEU A 138 -18.69 -6.30 -12.26
CA LEU A 138 -17.95 -5.34 -11.42
C LEU A 138 -16.43 -5.58 -11.46
N SER A 139 -16.04 -6.86 -11.56
CA SER A 139 -14.64 -7.29 -11.55
C SER A 139 -14.22 -7.79 -12.94
N PRO A 140 -13.01 -7.48 -13.42
CA PRO A 140 -12.49 -7.98 -14.70
C PRO A 140 -12.13 -9.48 -14.66
N ARG A 141 -12.05 -10.07 -13.46
CA ARG A 141 -11.66 -11.45 -13.20
C ARG A 141 -12.57 -12.09 -12.17
N HIS A 142 -12.68 -13.41 -12.18
CA HIS A 142 -13.35 -14.18 -11.14
C HIS A 142 -12.33 -14.72 -10.14
N ALA A 143 -12.79 -14.99 -8.91
CA ALA A 143 -11.93 -15.54 -7.87
C ALA A 143 -11.41 -16.93 -8.28
N GLY A 144 -10.10 -17.11 -8.22
CA GLY A 144 -9.43 -18.36 -8.62
C GLY A 144 -8.93 -18.37 -10.07
N ASP A 145 -9.31 -17.40 -10.90
CA ASP A 145 -8.71 -17.22 -12.23
C ASP A 145 -7.22 -16.90 -12.11
N THR A 146 -6.40 -17.35 -13.06
CA THR A 146 -5.01 -16.87 -13.19
C THR A 146 -4.98 -15.34 -13.31
N GLY A 147 -4.21 -14.68 -12.43
CA GLY A 147 -4.12 -13.23 -12.37
C GLY A 147 -5.29 -12.56 -11.62
N SER A 148 -6.05 -13.30 -10.81
CA SER A 148 -7.10 -12.76 -9.93
C SER A 148 -6.60 -12.54 -8.51
N ALA A 149 -7.02 -11.44 -7.87
CA ALA A 149 -6.85 -11.21 -6.43
C ALA A 149 -8.19 -10.90 -5.77
N HIS A 150 -8.74 -11.86 -5.02
CA HIS A 150 -9.98 -11.68 -4.27
C HIS A 150 -9.73 -10.88 -2.97
N VAL A 151 -10.08 -9.59 -3.01
CA VAL A 151 -9.82 -8.67 -1.89
C VAL A 151 -10.95 -8.71 -0.86
N GLY A 152 -12.17 -9.01 -1.27
CA GLY A 152 -13.33 -8.92 -0.39
C GLY A 152 -14.66 -9.06 -1.12
N SER A 153 -15.72 -8.51 -0.54
CA SER A 153 -17.06 -8.54 -1.14
C SER A 153 -17.69 -7.15 -1.19
N LEU A 154 -18.63 -6.95 -2.10
CA LEU A 154 -19.37 -5.69 -2.21
C LEU A 154 -19.99 -5.32 -0.87
N LEU A 155 -19.76 -4.10 -0.41
CA LEU A 155 -20.10 -3.65 0.94
C LEU A 155 -21.60 -3.71 1.22
N THR A 156 -22.41 -3.39 0.22
CA THR A 156 -23.86 -3.41 0.33
C THR A 156 -24.43 -4.83 0.28
N ARG A 157 -23.65 -5.84 -0.06
CA ARG A 157 -24.12 -7.23 -0.11
C ARG A 157 -23.59 -8.04 1.07
N GLU A 158 -24.21 -9.20 1.27
CA GLU A 158 -23.73 -10.14 2.27
C GLU A 158 -22.32 -10.62 1.89
N ALA A 159 -21.52 -10.97 2.90
CA ALA A 159 -20.16 -11.43 2.67
C ALA A 159 -20.16 -12.69 1.78
N GLY A 160 -19.36 -12.68 0.71
CA GLY A 160 -19.31 -13.75 -0.29
C GLY A 160 -20.36 -13.69 -1.40
N GLU A 161 -21.40 -12.86 -1.27
CA GLU A 161 -22.50 -12.81 -2.25
C GLU A 161 -22.08 -12.19 -3.60
N VAL A 162 -21.27 -11.12 -3.54
CA VAL A 162 -20.67 -10.47 -4.71
C VAL A 162 -19.18 -10.25 -4.44
N PRO A 163 -18.29 -11.14 -4.91
CA PRO A 163 -16.85 -11.01 -4.75
C PRO A 163 -16.30 -9.80 -5.50
N VAL A 164 -15.38 -9.08 -4.85
CA VAL A 164 -14.59 -8.01 -5.46
C VAL A 164 -13.20 -8.54 -5.72
N VAL A 165 -12.85 -8.64 -7.00
CA VAL A 165 -11.64 -9.32 -7.48
C VAL A 165 -10.85 -8.36 -8.37
N LEU A 166 -9.61 -8.10 -7.97
CA LEU A 166 -8.71 -7.26 -8.74
C LEU A 166 -8.01 -8.06 -9.86
N SER A 167 -7.80 -7.42 -11.00
CA SER A 167 -6.87 -7.91 -12.02
C SER A 167 -5.43 -7.63 -11.61
N ILE A 168 -4.67 -8.68 -11.27
CA ILE A 168 -3.25 -8.57 -10.90
C ILE A 168 -2.42 -8.04 -12.08
N LYS A 169 -2.78 -8.42 -13.31
CA LYS A 169 -2.15 -7.89 -14.52
C LYS A 169 -2.21 -6.36 -14.54
N ASP A 170 -3.39 -5.80 -14.29
CA ASP A 170 -3.60 -4.36 -14.37
C ASP A 170 -2.98 -3.66 -13.15
N VAL A 171 -3.15 -4.22 -11.94
CA VAL A 171 -2.52 -3.74 -10.69
C VAL A 171 -0.99 -3.66 -10.80
N VAL A 172 -0.33 -4.72 -11.27
CA VAL A 172 1.14 -4.75 -11.38
C VAL A 172 1.62 -3.84 -12.51
N SER A 173 0.89 -3.76 -13.62
CA SER A 173 1.33 -2.97 -14.78
C SER A 173 1.00 -1.48 -14.70
N THR A 174 0.08 -1.08 -13.83
CA THR A 174 -0.38 0.33 -13.70
C THR A 174 -0.28 0.88 -12.28
N HIS A 175 0.41 0.13 -11.41
CA HIS A 175 0.69 0.51 -10.04
C HIS A 175 -0.57 0.55 -9.16
N LEU A 176 -0.33 0.46 -7.85
CA LEU A 176 -1.38 0.42 -6.82
C LEU A 176 -1.13 1.49 -5.78
N ALA A 177 -2.18 2.09 -5.25
CA ALA A 177 -2.12 2.84 -4.01
C ALA A 177 -3.08 2.26 -2.96
N ILE A 178 -2.62 2.02 -1.74
CA ILE A 178 -3.45 1.71 -0.57
C ILE A 178 -3.37 2.90 0.38
N LEU A 179 -4.49 3.62 0.49
CA LEU A 179 -4.58 4.90 1.20
C LEU A 179 -5.52 4.75 2.38
N ALA A 180 -5.10 5.17 3.56
CA ALA A 180 -5.86 4.95 4.78
C ALA A 180 -5.59 6.03 5.83
N SER A 181 -6.41 6.09 6.88
CA SER A 181 -6.02 6.70 8.16
C SER A 181 -5.49 5.63 9.14
N THR A 182 -4.85 6.05 10.23
CA THR A 182 -4.34 5.14 11.27
C THR A 182 -5.45 4.22 11.78
N GLY A 183 -5.17 2.92 11.85
CA GLY A 183 -6.12 1.92 12.37
C GLY A 183 -7.23 1.48 11.41
N ALA A 184 -7.29 2.00 10.17
CA ALA A 184 -8.33 1.62 9.21
C ALA A 184 -8.16 0.21 8.61
N GLY A 185 -6.97 -0.40 8.75
CA GLY A 185 -6.65 -1.75 8.23
C GLY A 185 -5.74 -1.77 7.00
N LYS A 186 -4.85 -0.78 6.86
CA LYS A 186 -3.91 -0.61 5.74
C LYS A 186 -3.01 -1.84 5.50
N SER A 187 -2.17 -2.17 6.48
CA SER A 187 -1.23 -3.31 6.41
C SER A 187 -1.97 -4.65 6.40
N TYR A 188 -3.18 -4.69 6.99
CA TYR A 188 -4.07 -5.84 6.89
C TYR A 188 -4.54 -6.08 5.45
N THR A 189 -4.99 -5.03 4.76
CA THR A 189 -5.42 -5.09 3.35
C THR A 189 -4.26 -5.41 2.42
N ALA A 190 -3.08 -4.85 2.68
CA ALA A 190 -1.86 -5.21 1.98
C ALA A 190 -1.51 -6.70 2.18
N GLY A 191 -1.66 -7.22 3.40
CA GLY A 191 -1.52 -8.65 3.70
C GLY A 191 -2.49 -9.53 2.89
N VAL A 192 -3.77 -9.14 2.78
CA VAL A 192 -4.75 -9.84 1.92
C VAL A 192 -4.28 -9.86 0.47
N LEU A 193 -3.79 -8.75 -0.05
CA LEU A 193 -3.26 -8.69 -1.42
C LEU A 193 -2.03 -9.60 -1.60
N VAL A 194 -1.12 -9.62 -0.63
CA VAL A 194 0.07 -10.49 -0.67
C VAL A 194 -0.32 -11.96 -0.62
N GLU A 195 -1.31 -12.34 0.18
CA GLU A 195 -1.88 -13.70 0.18
C GLU A 195 -2.36 -14.07 -1.22
N GLU A 196 -3.16 -13.23 -1.87
CA GLU A 196 -3.63 -13.47 -3.23
C GLU A 196 -2.49 -13.59 -4.24
N LEU A 197 -1.47 -12.72 -4.15
CA LEU A 197 -0.29 -12.75 -5.01
C LEU A 197 0.52 -14.05 -4.88
N MET A 198 0.52 -14.67 -3.69
CA MET A 198 1.22 -15.93 -3.41
C MET A 198 0.39 -17.19 -3.71
N MET A 199 -0.89 -17.06 -4.06
CA MET A 199 -1.74 -18.19 -4.42
C MET A 199 -1.17 -18.99 -5.61
N PRO A 200 -1.49 -20.31 -5.73
CA PRO A 200 -1.02 -21.17 -6.81
C PRO A 200 -1.31 -20.65 -8.23
N HIS A 201 -2.41 -19.93 -8.43
CA HIS A 201 -2.77 -19.37 -9.74
C HIS A 201 -2.04 -18.06 -10.09
N ASN A 202 -1.25 -17.49 -9.17
CA ASN A 202 -0.56 -16.21 -9.37
C ASN A 202 0.97 -16.30 -9.24
N ARG A 203 1.48 -16.93 -8.17
CA ARG A 203 2.91 -17.17 -7.94
C ARG A 203 3.79 -15.94 -8.22
N ALA A 204 3.38 -14.78 -7.72
CA ALA A 204 4.04 -13.52 -8.04
C ALA A 204 5.45 -13.43 -7.44
N ALA A 205 6.28 -12.54 -7.97
CA ALA A 205 7.55 -12.13 -7.36
C ALA A 205 7.34 -10.79 -6.64
N VAL A 206 7.26 -10.84 -5.31
CA VAL A 206 6.85 -9.68 -4.49
C VAL A 206 7.99 -9.25 -3.57
N LEU A 207 8.21 -7.95 -3.51
CA LEU A 207 9.05 -7.31 -2.49
C LEU A 207 8.18 -6.38 -1.63
N ILE A 208 8.35 -6.43 -0.32
CA ILE A 208 7.76 -5.49 0.63
C ILE A 208 8.91 -4.73 1.27
N VAL A 209 8.91 -3.41 1.15
CA VAL A 209 9.78 -2.53 1.93
C VAL A 209 9.00 -2.10 3.15
N ASP A 210 9.45 -2.52 4.33
CA ASP A 210 8.73 -2.39 5.59
C ASP A 210 9.54 -1.57 6.60
N PRO A 211 9.26 -0.27 6.75
CA PRO A 211 9.92 0.60 7.73
C PRO A 211 9.56 0.31 9.19
N HIS A 212 8.59 -0.55 9.49
CA HIS A 212 8.06 -0.75 10.85
C HIS A 212 8.06 -2.20 11.33
N GLY A 213 8.27 -3.18 10.46
CA GLY A 213 8.38 -4.60 10.83
C GLY A 213 7.02 -5.28 11.08
N GLU A 214 5.96 -4.90 10.35
CA GLU A 214 4.60 -5.42 10.55
C GLU A 214 4.31 -6.72 9.75
N TYR A 215 5.24 -7.15 8.89
CA TYR A 215 5.03 -8.22 7.91
C TYR A 215 5.69 -9.56 8.25
N ASP A 216 6.27 -9.71 9.44
CA ASP A 216 6.88 -10.94 9.95
C ASP A 216 5.93 -12.15 9.93
N THR A 217 4.67 -11.92 10.27
CA THR A 217 3.58 -12.90 10.32
C THR A 217 3.24 -13.54 8.97
N LEU A 218 3.68 -12.95 7.84
CA LEU A 218 3.50 -13.54 6.52
C LEU A 218 4.21 -14.88 6.34
N ARG A 219 5.22 -15.21 7.17
CA ARG A 219 5.86 -16.54 7.14
C ARG A 219 4.86 -17.70 7.25
N SER A 220 3.71 -17.47 7.91
CA SER A 220 2.63 -18.46 7.99
C SER A 220 2.06 -18.91 6.63
N ILE A 221 2.32 -18.18 5.54
CA ILE A 221 1.99 -18.60 4.17
C ILE A 221 2.67 -19.92 3.81
N GLU A 222 3.91 -20.12 4.24
CA GLU A 222 4.69 -21.32 3.88
C GLU A 222 4.05 -22.59 4.43
N ASP A 223 3.39 -22.50 5.59
CA ASP A 223 2.80 -23.62 6.33
C ASP A 223 1.37 -23.97 5.89
N ASP A 224 0.65 -23.03 5.26
CA ASP A 224 -0.76 -23.20 4.94
C ASP A 224 -0.97 -23.90 3.58
N ALA A 225 -1.76 -24.97 3.59
CA ALA A 225 -2.01 -25.81 2.42
C ALA A 225 -2.70 -25.07 1.26
N ARG A 226 -3.42 -23.98 1.54
CA ARG A 226 -4.14 -23.19 0.52
C ARG A 226 -3.20 -22.51 -0.48
N PHE A 227 -1.96 -22.23 -0.09
CA PHE A 227 -0.98 -21.60 -0.97
C PHE A 227 -0.12 -22.59 -1.75
N ARG A 228 -0.33 -23.90 -1.57
CA ARG A 228 0.47 -24.95 -2.21
C ARG A 228 -0.30 -25.57 -3.37
N ASP A 229 0.42 -26.05 -4.38
CA ASP A 229 -0.17 -26.85 -5.46
C ASP A 229 0.46 -28.25 -5.44
N ALA A 230 -0.35 -29.25 -5.13
CA ALA A 230 0.11 -30.64 -5.13
C ALA A 230 0.33 -31.21 -6.54
N GLY A 231 -0.28 -30.60 -7.56
CA GLY A 231 -0.20 -31.06 -8.94
C GLY A 231 1.19 -30.87 -9.55
N ASP A 232 1.83 -29.72 -9.29
CA ASP A 232 3.16 -29.39 -9.82
C ASP A 232 4.22 -29.12 -8.75
N GLY A 233 3.87 -29.28 -7.47
CA GLY A 233 4.79 -29.15 -6.34
C GLY A 233 5.09 -27.71 -5.94
N TYR A 234 4.32 -26.72 -6.43
CA TYR A 234 4.49 -25.32 -6.02
C TYR A 234 4.39 -25.14 -4.49
N ARG A 235 5.36 -24.40 -3.96
CA ARG A 235 5.38 -23.94 -2.57
C ARG A 235 5.77 -22.47 -2.54
N PRO A 236 5.02 -21.63 -1.82
CA PRO A 236 5.40 -20.24 -1.65
C PRO A 236 6.62 -20.16 -0.72
N GLU A 237 7.38 -19.08 -0.84
CA GLU A 237 8.53 -18.79 0.01
C GLU A 237 8.48 -17.36 0.53
N VAL A 238 8.75 -17.17 1.83
CA VAL A 238 8.77 -15.88 2.49
C VAL A 238 10.16 -15.63 3.07
N LYS A 239 10.90 -14.69 2.47
CA LYS A 239 12.23 -14.29 2.95
C LYS A 239 12.15 -12.96 3.68
N ILE A 240 12.74 -12.87 4.87
CA ILE A 240 12.84 -11.62 5.62
C ILE A 240 14.31 -11.25 5.75
N PHE A 241 14.66 -10.05 5.27
CA PHE A 241 15.97 -9.45 5.45
C PHE A 241 15.87 -8.36 6.53
N THR A 242 16.57 -8.58 7.62
CA THR A 242 16.76 -7.64 8.74
C THR A 242 18.00 -6.78 8.52
N HIS A 243 18.15 -5.70 9.29
CA HIS A 243 19.18 -4.68 9.10
C HIS A 243 20.61 -5.23 8.98
N ASP A 244 20.95 -6.32 9.68
CA ASP A 244 22.26 -7.00 9.64
C ASP A 244 22.61 -7.58 8.27
N ARG A 245 21.59 -8.04 7.53
CA ARG A 245 21.74 -8.66 6.20
C ARG A 245 21.56 -7.66 5.06
N ILE A 246 21.11 -6.45 5.35
CA ILE A 246 20.88 -5.43 4.33
C ILE A 246 22.21 -4.75 4.03
N LYS A 247 22.83 -5.16 2.92
CA LYS A 247 24.04 -4.53 2.39
C LYS A 247 23.78 -3.86 1.05
N VAL A 248 24.35 -2.68 0.89
CA VAL A 248 24.35 -1.89 -0.34
C VAL A 248 25.78 -1.70 -0.79
N ARG A 249 26.07 -2.12 -2.01
CA ARG A 249 27.39 -1.92 -2.61
C ARG A 249 27.65 -0.43 -2.81
N PHE A 250 28.77 0.09 -2.29
CA PHE A 250 29.11 1.50 -2.35
C PHE A 250 29.20 2.01 -3.80
N SER A 251 29.79 1.23 -4.70
CA SER A 251 29.88 1.56 -6.13
C SER A 251 28.54 1.63 -6.88
N SER A 252 27.43 1.25 -6.26
CA SER A 252 26.07 1.40 -6.80
C SER A 252 25.39 2.72 -6.41
N LEU A 253 26.00 3.48 -5.50
CA LEU A 253 25.56 4.81 -5.11
C LEU A 253 25.90 5.84 -6.19
N THR A 254 25.02 6.82 -6.34
CA THR A 254 25.26 8.01 -7.14
C THR A 254 25.86 9.13 -6.28
N GLU A 255 26.45 10.13 -6.93
CA GLU A 255 26.94 11.35 -6.27
C GLU A 255 25.85 11.99 -5.38
N ALA A 256 24.60 11.98 -5.85
CA ALA A 256 23.46 12.52 -5.11
C ALA A 256 23.13 11.70 -3.86
N ASP A 257 23.27 10.37 -3.90
CA ASP A 257 23.03 9.53 -2.73
C ASP A 257 24.09 9.78 -1.65
N VAL A 258 25.37 9.85 -2.03
CA VAL A 258 26.45 10.14 -1.08
C VAL A 258 26.26 11.51 -0.44
N LYS A 259 25.92 12.53 -1.23
CA LYS A 259 25.60 13.88 -0.72
C LYS A 259 24.43 13.87 0.26
N TYR A 260 23.38 13.10 -0.05
CA TYR A 260 22.18 13.00 0.77
C TYR A 260 22.42 12.32 2.13
N LEU A 261 23.41 11.43 2.21
CA LEU A 261 23.80 10.73 3.43
C LEU A 261 24.68 11.58 4.36
N LEU A 262 25.27 12.68 3.86
CA LEU A 262 26.13 13.51 4.68
C LEU A 262 25.30 14.31 5.71
N PRO A 263 25.84 14.53 6.93
CA PRO A 263 25.18 15.34 7.95
C PRO A 263 24.87 16.76 7.50
N GLU A 264 23.87 17.36 8.14
CA GLU A 264 23.54 18.78 7.98
C GLU A 264 24.77 19.68 8.28
N GLY A 265 24.84 20.83 7.61
CA GLY A 265 25.98 21.75 7.73
C GLY A 265 27.21 21.34 6.90
N THR A 266 27.03 20.48 5.89
CA THR A 266 28.03 20.27 4.83
C THR A 266 28.00 21.49 3.90
N SER A 267 29.11 22.24 3.81
CA SER A 267 29.15 23.48 3.01
C SER A 267 29.28 23.22 1.51
N ASP A 268 28.87 24.17 0.67
CA ASP A 268 29.00 24.08 -0.79
C ASP A 268 30.44 23.81 -1.24
N LYS A 269 31.41 24.38 -0.54
CA LYS A 269 32.84 24.15 -0.79
C LYS A 269 33.22 22.69 -0.54
N MET A 270 32.69 22.07 0.51
CA MET A 270 32.91 20.64 0.79
C MET A 270 32.22 19.77 -0.26
N LEU A 271 30.98 20.08 -0.62
CA LEU A 271 30.25 19.37 -1.67
C LEU A 271 30.96 19.48 -3.03
N HIS A 272 31.65 20.58 -3.30
CA HIS A 272 32.47 20.75 -4.50
C HIS A 272 33.63 19.75 -4.52
N PHE A 273 34.42 19.66 -3.44
CA PHE A 273 35.51 18.68 -3.35
C PHE A 273 35.02 17.23 -3.48
N LEU A 274 33.89 16.90 -2.82
CA LEU A 274 33.23 15.61 -2.99
C LEU A 274 32.86 15.34 -4.45
N THR A 275 32.29 16.32 -5.14
CA THR A 275 31.88 16.21 -6.55
C THR A 275 33.10 15.95 -7.45
N GLN A 276 34.19 16.68 -7.23
CA GLN A 276 35.44 16.48 -7.97
C GLN A 276 36.01 15.09 -7.73
N ALA A 277 36.07 14.65 -6.46
CA ALA A 277 36.58 13.34 -6.10
C ALA A 277 35.72 12.22 -6.69
N PHE A 278 34.41 12.30 -6.54
CA PHE A 278 33.48 11.29 -7.05
C PHE A 278 33.59 11.13 -8.57
N ARG A 279 33.69 12.24 -9.31
CA ARG A 279 33.87 12.22 -10.77
C ARG A 279 35.21 11.64 -11.17
N GLN A 280 36.29 12.01 -10.50
CA GLN A 280 37.63 11.50 -10.78
C GLN A 280 37.72 9.99 -10.51
N LEU A 281 37.17 9.54 -9.37
CA LEU A 281 37.12 8.13 -9.00
C LEU A 281 36.31 7.30 -10.01
N THR A 282 35.10 7.75 -10.35
CA THR A 282 34.22 7.04 -11.30
C THR A 282 34.74 7.03 -12.73
N ALA A 283 35.49 8.06 -13.15
CA ALA A 283 36.17 8.08 -14.43
C ALA A 283 37.37 7.11 -14.47
N THR A 284 38.12 7.00 -13.38
CA THR A 284 39.31 6.16 -13.29
C THR A 284 38.98 4.67 -13.10
N ARG A 285 37.93 4.37 -12.31
CA ARG A 285 37.52 3.01 -11.91
C ARG A 285 36.34 2.49 -12.73
N GLN A 286 36.26 2.81 -14.02
CA GLN A 286 35.11 2.46 -14.85
C GLN A 286 34.94 0.92 -14.90
N ASN A 287 33.80 0.42 -14.41
CA ASN A 287 33.47 -1.01 -14.25
C ASN A 287 34.24 -1.78 -13.18
N GLU A 288 35.03 -1.11 -12.34
CA GLU A 288 35.65 -1.73 -11.16
C GLU A 288 34.80 -1.53 -9.91
N LEU A 289 34.95 -2.44 -8.94
CA LEU A 289 34.41 -2.25 -7.61
C LEU A 289 35.28 -1.25 -6.87
N TRP A 290 34.65 -0.30 -6.19
CA TRP A 290 35.31 0.69 -5.34
C TRP A 290 34.44 0.94 -4.11
N GLY A 291 35.13 1.22 -3.01
CA GLY A 291 34.55 1.36 -1.70
C GLY A 291 34.51 2.80 -1.22
N TYR A 292 34.08 2.94 0.03
CA TYR A 292 34.13 4.22 0.72
C TYR A 292 35.57 4.74 0.84
N HIS A 293 36.51 3.85 1.16
CA HIS A 293 37.92 4.19 1.35
C HIS A 293 38.57 4.78 0.10
N ASP A 294 38.21 4.29 -1.10
CA ASP A 294 38.72 4.84 -2.36
C ASP A 294 38.25 6.29 -2.58
N LEU A 295 36.97 6.59 -2.29
CA LEU A 295 36.44 7.95 -2.36
C LEU A 295 37.11 8.88 -1.36
N ARG A 296 37.35 8.37 -0.14
CA ARG A 296 38.05 9.09 0.91
C ARG A 296 39.48 9.45 0.50
N ASP A 297 40.20 8.51 -0.11
CA ASP A 297 41.57 8.74 -0.60
C ASP A 297 41.60 9.77 -1.74
N GLU A 298 40.63 9.74 -2.65
CA GLU A 298 40.49 10.73 -3.72
C GLU A 298 40.20 12.14 -3.16
N VAL A 299 39.35 12.26 -2.14
CA VAL A 299 39.13 13.53 -1.42
C VAL A 299 40.42 14.00 -0.73
N LYS A 300 41.19 13.08 -0.15
CA LYS A 300 42.44 13.39 0.54
C LYS A 300 43.54 13.84 -0.42
N ALA A 301 43.61 13.28 -1.62
CA ALA A 301 44.59 13.63 -2.65
C ALA A 301 44.52 15.12 -3.04
N GLN A 302 43.31 15.68 -3.10
CA GLN A 302 43.07 17.09 -3.42
C GLN A 302 43.70 18.08 -2.41
N LYS A 303 44.07 17.62 -1.20
CA LYS A 303 44.78 18.44 -0.21
C LYS A 303 46.17 18.88 -0.70
N TYR A 304 46.79 18.11 -1.58
CA TYR A 304 48.18 18.30 -2.02
C TYR A 304 48.31 18.86 -3.45
N GLU A 305 47.20 19.11 -4.15
CA GLU A 305 47.21 19.57 -5.56
C GLU A 305 47.31 21.10 -5.73
N GLY A 306 47.22 21.89 -4.65
CA GLY A 306 47.31 23.35 -4.70
C GLY A 306 48.51 23.87 -3.92
N GLY A 307 49.45 24.56 -4.58
CA GLY A 307 50.68 25.08 -3.95
C GLY A 307 50.47 26.00 -2.72
N GLU A 308 51.58 26.31 -2.04
CA GLU A 308 51.72 26.85 -0.66
C GLU A 308 50.78 27.98 -0.19
N ARG A 309 50.14 28.75 -1.08
CA ARG A 309 49.29 29.91 -0.71
C ARG A 309 47.79 29.61 -0.58
N SER A 310 47.32 28.46 -1.04
CA SER A 310 45.89 28.04 -0.97
C SER A 310 45.63 26.94 0.09
N GLU A 311 46.70 26.45 0.74
CA GLU A 311 46.67 25.25 1.58
C GLU A 311 45.78 25.37 2.82
N SER A 312 45.75 26.51 3.53
CA SER A 312 45.07 26.57 4.84
C SER A 312 43.53 26.62 4.77
N SER A 313 42.97 27.33 3.78
CA SER A 313 41.51 27.48 3.65
C SER A 313 40.84 26.26 3.00
N ASN A 314 41.56 25.54 2.13
CA ASN A 314 41.05 24.33 1.50
C ASN A 314 41.24 23.11 2.42
N ALA A 315 42.36 23.02 3.14
CA ALA A 315 42.62 21.91 4.06
C ALA A 315 41.53 21.74 5.11
N SER A 316 41.04 22.81 5.73
CA SER A 316 39.99 22.73 6.76
C SER A 316 38.66 22.20 6.23
N SER A 317 38.30 22.56 4.98
CA SER A 317 37.07 22.07 4.33
C SER A 317 37.21 20.60 3.92
N ILE A 318 38.38 20.20 3.44
CA ILE A 318 38.68 18.80 3.09
C ILE A 318 38.69 17.93 4.35
N GLU A 319 39.34 18.36 5.44
CA GLU A 319 39.34 17.67 6.72
C GLU A 319 37.92 17.55 7.30
N GLY A 320 37.13 18.61 7.22
CA GLY A 320 35.72 18.58 7.62
C GLY A 320 34.88 17.61 6.78
N LEU A 321 35.22 17.40 5.51
CA LEU A 321 34.53 16.46 4.62
C LEU A 321 34.92 15.02 4.95
N LEU A 322 36.22 14.77 5.11
CA LEU A 322 36.75 13.46 5.52
C LEU A 322 36.14 13.01 6.85
N TRP A 323 36.06 13.89 7.85
CA TRP A 323 35.42 13.57 9.12
C TRP A 323 33.94 13.19 8.96
N ARG A 324 33.17 13.90 8.12
CA ARG A 324 31.75 13.58 7.88
C ARG A 324 31.56 12.27 7.14
N LEU A 325 32.46 12.00 6.20
CA LEU A 325 32.52 10.76 5.45
C LEU A 325 32.85 9.58 6.40
N ASP A 326 33.86 9.72 7.26
CA ASP A 326 34.23 8.71 8.26
C ASP A 326 33.07 8.47 9.24
N MET A 327 32.44 9.52 9.75
CA MET A 327 31.26 9.40 10.63
C MET A 327 30.08 8.67 9.99
N ARG A 328 29.94 8.74 8.66
CA ARG A 328 28.81 8.11 7.96
C ARG A 328 29.11 6.67 7.56
N PHE A 329 30.31 6.40 7.05
CA PHE A 329 30.62 5.14 6.38
C PHE A 329 31.60 4.23 7.14
N ASP A 330 32.44 4.79 8.02
CA ASP A 330 33.42 4.02 8.80
C ASP A 330 32.80 3.59 10.14
N ARG A 331 31.79 2.69 10.05
CA ARG A 331 31.05 2.16 11.20
C ARG A 331 30.92 0.64 11.12
N PRO A 332 30.99 -0.10 12.24
CA PRO A 332 30.85 -1.56 12.25
C PRO A 332 29.50 -2.06 11.73
N ASP A 333 28.45 -1.27 11.93
CA ASP A 333 27.07 -1.54 11.53
C ASP A 333 26.70 -0.95 10.15
N SER A 334 27.68 -0.45 9.39
CA SER A 334 27.44 0.19 8.09
C SER A 334 26.68 -0.73 7.12
N LEU A 335 25.61 -0.20 6.55
CA LEU A 335 24.87 -0.84 5.47
C LEU A 335 25.64 -0.81 4.15
N PHE A 336 26.63 0.08 4.03
CA PHE A 336 27.37 0.28 2.79
C PHE A 336 28.64 -0.56 2.80
N SER A 337 28.73 -1.50 1.85
CA SER A 337 29.85 -2.42 1.70
C SER A 337 30.62 -2.12 0.41
N ASP A 338 31.92 -2.37 0.42
CA ASP A 338 32.78 -2.18 -0.75
C ASP A 338 32.43 -3.13 -1.90
N SER A 339 31.85 -4.31 -1.59
CA SER A 339 31.55 -5.34 -2.59
C SER A 339 30.21 -6.04 -2.43
N GLU A 340 29.67 -6.10 -1.20
CA GLU A 340 28.48 -6.89 -0.90
C GLU A 340 27.19 -6.13 -1.17
N HIS A 341 26.20 -6.86 -1.69
CA HIS A 341 24.82 -6.41 -1.78
C HIS A 341 23.89 -7.62 -1.90
N ILE A 342 22.61 -7.46 -1.59
CA ILE A 342 21.61 -8.53 -1.79
C ILE A 342 21.34 -8.71 -3.30
N PRO A 343 21.61 -9.89 -3.89
CA PRO A 343 21.36 -10.15 -5.31
C PRO A 343 19.87 -10.07 -5.66
N LEU A 344 19.53 -9.52 -6.82
CA LEU A 344 18.12 -9.37 -7.22
C LEU A 344 17.40 -10.72 -7.35
N ALA A 345 18.12 -11.76 -7.80
CA ALA A 345 17.60 -13.12 -7.91
C ALA A 345 17.28 -13.76 -6.54
N GLU A 346 17.87 -13.26 -5.45
CA GLU A 346 17.50 -13.70 -4.10
C GLU A 346 16.25 -12.97 -3.59
N MET A 347 16.03 -11.73 -4.02
CA MET A 347 14.88 -10.92 -3.60
C MET A 347 13.62 -11.25 -4.40
N PHE A 348 13.75 -11.45 -5.70
CA PHE A 348 12.62 -11.66 -6.59
C PHE A 348 12.70 -13.05 -7.18
N GLN A 349 11.69 -13.88 -6.93
CA GLN A 349 11.42 -15.14 -7.64
C GLN A 349 9.90 -15.36 -7.71
N PRO A 350 9.35 -15.95 -8.79
CA PRO A 350 7.94 -16.32 -8.83
C PRO A 350 7.61 -17.26 -7.67
N GLY A 351 6.60 -16.92 -6.88
CA GLY A 351 6.23 -17.63 -5.67
C GLY A 351 6.94 -17.16 -4.40
N ARG A 352 7.79 -16.13 -4.50
CA ARG A 352 8.52 -15.58 -3.36
C ARG A 352 7.96 -14.21 -2.98
N CYS A 353 7.68 -14.05 -1.68
CA CYS A 353 7.48 -12.77 -1.02
C CYS A 353 8.71 -12.44 -0.17
N THR A 354 9.45 -11.40 -0.56
CA THR A 354 10.59 -10.91 0.20
C THR A 354 10.19 -9.68 1.01
N VAL A 355 10.48 -9.65 2.30
CA VAL A 355 10.29 -8.52 3.20
C VAL A 355 11.66 -7.92 3.53
N LEU A 356 11.84 -6.66 3.17
CA LEU A 356 13.00 -5.85 3.54
C LEU A 356 12.61 -5.02 4.78
N GLN A 357 12.99 -5.51 5.95
CA GLN A 357 12.65 -4.88 7.23
C GLN A 357 13.67 -3.79 7.55
N LEU A 358 13.20 -2.55 7.56
CA LEU A 358 14.01 -1.34 7.74
C LEU A 358 13.80 -0.68 9.10
N SER A 359 13.13 -1.34 10.06
CA SER A 359 12.76 -0.80 11.38
C SER A 359 13.93 -0.15 12.13
N ASP A 360 15.12 -0.74 12.03
CA ASP A 360 16.32 -0.34 12.78
C ASP A 360 17.29 0.52 11.95
N ILE A 361 16.83 1.05 10.81
CA ILE A 361 17.64 1.85 9.88
C ILE A 361 17.16 3.31 9.86
N GLU A 362 18.09 4.27 9.87
CA GLU A 362 17.77 5.70 9.81
C GLU A 362 17.04 6.07 8.50
N GLN A 363 16.08 7.01 8.56
CA GLN A 363 15.22 7.32 7.43
C GLN A 363 15.97 7.72 6.15
N ASN A 364 17.07 8.48 6.25
CA ASN A 364 17.88 8.87 5.10
C ASN A 364 18.59 7.66 4.46
N GLU A 365 19.07 6.71 5.26
CA GLU A 365 19.62 5.44 4.78
C GLU A 365 18.54 4.58 4.13
N GLN A 366 17.36 4.47 4.74
CA GLN A 366 16.22 3.75 4.15
C GLN A 366 15.91 4.27 2.75
N GLN A 367 15.88 5.59 2.57
CA GLN A 367 15.62 6.21 1.26
C GLN A 367 16.71 5.89 0.24
N VAL A 368 17.98 5.89 0.63
CA VAL A 368 19.09 5.52 -0.27
C VAL A 368 19.07 4.03 -0.61
N VAL A 369 18.80 3.16 0.36
CA VAL A 369 18.66 1.71 0.16
C VAL A 369 17.56 1.45 -0.87
N VAL A 370 16.38 2.05 -0.68
CA VAL A 370 15.23 1.91 -1.59
C VAL A 370 15.54 2.52 -2.96
N ALA A 371 16.12 3.72 -3.03
CA ALA A 371 16.48 4.36 -4.29
C ALA A 371 17.45 3.48 -5.11
N THR A 372 18.47 2.95 -4.45
CA THR A 372 19.48 2.09 -5.08
C THR A 372 18.88 0.77 -5.55
N LEU A 373 18.05 0.14 -4.72
CA LEU A 373 17.36 -1.09 -5.08
C LEU A 373 16.43 -0.88 -6.28
N LEU A 374 15.61 0.16 -6.28
CA LEU A 374 14.71 0.48 -7.38
C LEU A 374 15.47 0.80 -8.67
N ARG A 375 16.60 1.52 -8.60
CA ARG A 375 17.49 1.75 -9.75
C ARG A 375 18.02 0.43 -10.31
N ARG A 376 18.50 -0.48 -9.44
CA ARG A 376 18.98 -1.81 -9.84
C ARG A 376 17.88 -2.64 -10.50
N VAL A 377 16.71 -2.73 -9.88
CA VAL A 377 15.54 -3.46 -10.42
C VAL A 377 15.14 -2.91 -11.79
N ASN A 378 14.98 -1.58 -11.91
CA ASN A 378 14.60 -0.95 -13.17
C ASN A 378 15.65 -1.24 -14.26
N LYS A 379 16.93 -1.06 -13.96
CA LYS A 379 18.02 -1.32 -14.90
C LYS A 379 18.07 -2.79 -15.35
N ALA A 380 17.91 -3.73 -14.42
CA ALA A 380 17.90 -5.16 -14.72
C ALA A 380 16.69 -5.57 -15.59
N ARG A 381 15.50 -5.03 -15.29
CA ARG A 381 14.29 -5.29 -16.11
C ARG A 381 14.38 -4.68 -17.50
N VAL A 382 14.89 -3.46 -17.63
CA VAL A 382 15.13 -2.84 -18.95
C VAL A 382 16.13 -3.66 -19.76
N ALA A 383 17.27 -4.02 -19.19
CA ALA A 383 18.29 -4.82 -19.87
C ALA A 383 17.76 -6.21 -20.28
N THR A 384 16.99 -6.87 -19.40
CA THR A 384 16.43 -8.19 -19.68
C THR A 384 15.39 -8.14 -20.81
N VAL A 385 14.48 -7.16 -20.80
CA VAL A 385 13.46 -7.00 -21.84
C VAL A 385 14.07 -6.62 -23.20
N ARG A 386 15.19 -5.91 -23.20
CA ARG A 386 15.94 -5.56 -24.43
C ARG A 386 16.88 -6.67 -24.92
N GLY A 387 17.07 -7.75 -24.16
CA GLY A 387 18.02 -8.81 -24.48
C GLY A 387 19.49 -8.42 -24.28
N GLU A 388 19.76 -7.37 -23.49
CA GLU A 388 21.09 -6.84 -23.18
C GLU A 388 21.67 -7.47 -21.90
N ALA A 389 20.86 -8.16 -21.10
CA ALA A 389 21.29 -8.79 -19.85
C ALA A 389 22.05 -10.11 -20.10
N GLN A 390 23.20 -10.26 -19.45
CA GLN A 390 23.94 -11.52 -19.46
C GLN A 390 23.24 -12.57 -18.58
N PRO A 391 23.02 -13.80 -19.08
CA PRO A 391 22.37 -14.86 -18.30
C PRO A 391 23.07 -15.15 -16.98
N GLY A 392 22.31 -15.20 -15.88
CA GLY A 392 22.82 -15.46 -14.54
C GLY A 392 23.54 -14.29 -13.86
N SER A 393 23.62 -13.12 -14.51
CA SER A 393 24.17 -11.91 -13.89
C SER A 393 23.13 -11.21 -13.01
N ASP A 394 23.58 -10.34 -12.09
CA ASP A 394 22.69 -9.49 -11.27
C ASP A 394 21.90 -8.45 -12.10
N MET A 395 22.23 -8.32 -13.39
CA MET A 395 21.53 -7.49 -14.37
C MET A 395 20.39 -8.25 -15.07
N GLU A 396 20.24 -9.54 -14.82
CA GLU A 396 19.15 -10.35 -15.38
C GLU A 396 18.03 -10.51 -14.34
N LEU A 397 16.83 -10.07 -14.70
CA LEU A 397 15.61 -10.31 -13.92
C LEU A 397 14.53 -10.73 -14.90
N ARG A 398 14.23 -12.03 -14.99
CA ARG A 398 13.46 -12.63 -16.10
C ARG A 398 11.96 -12.35 -16.07
N TYR A 399 11.40 -12.21 -14.89
CA TYR A 399 9.96 -12.06 -14.66
C TYR A 399 9.60 -10.64 -14.24
N PRO A 400 8.33 -10.23 -14.45
CA PRO A 400 7.79 -9.03 -13.83
C PRO A 400 7.88 -9.09 -12.31
N VAL A 401 8.04 -7.94 -11.68
CA VAL A 401 8.17 -7.82 -10.22
C VAL A 401 7.21 -6.77 -9.68
N PHE A 402 6.78 -6.97 -8.44
CA PHE A 402 5.90 -6.03 -7.75
C PHE A 402 6.48 -5.65 -6.39
N THR A 403 6.72 -4.36 -6.19
CA THR A 403 7.29 -3.84 -4.94
C THR A 403 6.23 -3.02 -4.18
N LEU A 404 5.87 -3.47 -2.99
CA LEU A 404 5.06 -2.72 -2.02
C LEU A 404 5.97 -1.84 -1.16
N LEU A 405 5.67 -0.54 -1.10
CA LEU A 405 6.37 0.44 -0.26
C LEU A 405 5.45 0.90 0.86
N GLU A 406 5.70 0.38 2.07
CA GLU A 406 5.04 0.88 3.27
C GLU A 406 5.52 2.27 3.65
N GLU A 407 4.60 3.05 4.22
CA GLU A 407 4.79 4.49 4.45
C GLU A 407 5.42 5.22 3.26
N ALA A 408 4.87 5.04 2.07
CA ALA A 408 5.37 5.60 0.81
C ALA A 408 5.71 7.10 0.87
N HIS A 409 5.03 7.87 1.72
CA HIS A 409 5.31 9.29 1.95
C HIS A 409 6.74 9.56 2.50
N ARG A 410 7.40 8.56 3.09
CA ARG A 410 8.82 8.62 3.48
C ARG A 410 9.74 8.59 2.27
N PHE A 411 9.34 7.98 1.16
CA PHE A 411 10.17 7.77 -0.03
C PHE A 411 9.86 8.75 -1.17
N ALA A 412 8.67 9.37 -1.14
CA ALA A 412 8.27 10.43 -2.06
C ALA A 412 7.41 11.47 -1.33
N PRO A 413 8.00 12.30 -0.44
CA PRO A 413 7.26 13.29 0.33
C PRO A 413 6.72 14.42 -0.54
N ALA A 414 5.58 15.01 -0.15
CA ALA A 414 5.03 16.19 -0.79
C ALA A 414 5.91 17.43 -0.52
N GLY A 415 6.16 18.23 -1.56
CA GLY A 415 6.90 19.51 -1.46
C GLY A 415 8.41 19.37 -1.28
N GLN A 416 8.94 18.14 -1.25
CA GLN A 416 10.36 17.84 -1.11
C GLN A 416 10.75 16.70 -2.05
N THR A 417 11.88 16.82 -2.74
CA THR A 417 12.45 15.72 -3.51
C THR A 417 13.54 15.05 -2.68
N VAL A 418 13.37 13.75 -2.40
CA VAL A 418 14.43 12.90 -1.82
C VAL A 418 15.03 12.01 -2.90
N VAL A 419 16.13 11.33 -2.58
CA VAL A 419 16.87 10.47 -3.51
C VAL A 419 15.99 9.40 -4.19
N SER A 420 14.99 8.87 -3.48
CA SER A 420 14.06 7.86 -4.01
C SER A 420 12.94 8.44 -4.88
N THR A 421 12.61 9.73 -4.75
CA THR A 421 11.47 10.35 -5.47
C THR A 421 11.64 10.24 -6.99
N ASN A 422 12.83 10.53 -7.52
CA ASN A 422 13.07 10.58 -8.96
C ASN A 422 12.96 9.20 -9.61
N ILE A 423 13.58 8.18 -9.01
CA ILE A 423 13.49 6.81 -9.53
C ILE A 423 12.06 6.26 -9.40
N LEU A 424 11.33 6.63 -8.36
CA LEU A 424 9.91 6.29 -8.23
C LEU A 424 9.08 6.90 -9.36
N LYS A 425 9.20 8.21 -9.62
CA LYS A 425 8.51 8.87 -10.75
C LYS A 425 8.85 8.21 -12.09
N GLN A 426 10.12 7.85 -12.30
CA GLN A 426 10.54 7.16 -13.51
C GLN A 426 9.87 5.78 -13.65
N ILE A 427 9.90 4.94 -12.60
CA ILE A 427 9.28 3.61 -12.63
C ILE A 427 7.76 3.73 -12.79
N LEU A 428 7.11 4.67 -12.12
CA LEU A 428 5.66 4.87 -12.24
C LEU A 428 5.24 5.32 -13.65
N SER A 429 6.12 6.03 -14.37
CA SER A 429 5.84 6.50 -15.73
C SER A 429 6.19 5.47 -16.81
N GLU A 430 7.26 4.68 -16.61
CA GLU A 430 7.84 3.82 -17.66
C GLU A 430 7.86 2.33 -17.32
N GLY A 431 7.76 1.98 -16.03
CA GLY A 431 7.91 0.63 -15.49
C GLY A 431 6.92 -0.37 -16.06
N ARG A 432 5.72 0.10 -16.46
CA ARG A 432 4.72 -0.69 -17.21
C ARG A 432 5.31 -1.42 -18.41
N LYS A 433 6.20 -0.77 -19.18
CA LYS A 433 6.81 -1.34 -20.40
C LYS A 433 7.77 -2.49 -20.07
N PHE A 434 8.30 -2.50 -18.86
CA PHE A 434 9.34 -3.43 -18.43
C PHE A 434 8.86 -4.41 -17.35
N GLY A 435 7.59 -4.38 -16.95
CA GLY A 435 7.05 -5.25 -15.91
C GLY A 435 7.59 -4.94 -14.51
N VAL A 436 7.83 -3.67 -14.20
CA VAL A 436 8.15 -3.21 -12.84
C VAL A 436 6.93 -2.52 -12.26
N GLY A 437 6.22 -3.22 -11.37
CA GLY A 437 5.06 -2.69 -10.66
C GLY A 437 5.42 -2.16 -9.28
N ILE A 438 4.72 -1.12 -8.85
CA ILE A 438 4.90 -0.49 -7.53
C ILE A 438 3.52 -0.42 -6.87
N GLY A 439 3.44 -0.82 -5.60
CA GLY A 439 2.32 -0.51 -4.73
C GLY A 439 2.74 0.47 -3.64
N LEU A 440 2.08 1.61 -3.56
CA LEU A 440 2.34 2.63 -2.55
C LEU A 440 1.35 2.47 -1.42
N ILE A 441 1.84 2.35 -0.19
CA ILE A 441 0.99 2.19 0.98
C ILE A 441 1.28 3.36 1.92
N THR A 442 0.27 4.16 2.26
CA THR A 442 0.47 5.31 3.16
C THR A 442 -0.77 5.62 3.98
N GLN A 443 -0.54 6.03 5.23
CA GLN A 443 -1.59 6.54 6.10
C GLN A 443 -1.77 8.07 6.03
N ARG A 444 -0.98 8.73 5.19
CA ARG A 444 -0.94 10.20 5.02
C ARG A 444 -0.87 10.55 3.53
N PRO A 445 -1.96 10.40 2.76
CA PRO A 445 -1.95 10.69 1.33
C PRO A 445 -1.58 12.15 1.03
N GLY A 446 -1.97 13.13 1.86
CA GLY A 446 -1.60 14.54 1.73
C GLY A 446 -0.11 14.84 1.92
N LYS A 447 0.67 13.87 2.44
CA LYS A 447 2.13 13.98 2.56
C LYS A 447 2.89 13.23 1.45
N LEU A 448 2.18 12.60 0.52
CA LEU A 448 2.78 11.91 -0.62
C LEU A 448 2.83 12.85 -1.83
N ASP A 449 3.91 12.76 -2.62
CA ASP A 449 4.03 13.50 -3.88
C ASP A 449 2.83 13.22 -4.82
N GLN A 450 2.23 14.28 -5.34
CA GLN A 450 0.98 14.19 -6.12
C GLN A 450 1.19 13.53 -7.48
N ASP A 451 2.36 13.72 -8.11
CA ASP A 451 2.66 13.07 -9.39
C ASP A 451 2.78 11.56 -9.14
N VAL A 452 3.49 11.16 -8.08
CA VAL A 452 3.64 9.77 -7.66
C VAL A 452 2.28 9.11 -7.40
N LEU A 453 1.40 9.77 -6.65
CA LEU A 453 0.06 9.25 -6.36
C LEU A 453 -0.83 9.15 -7.62
N SER A 454 -0.79 10.16 -8.49
CA SER A 454 -1.63 10.20 -9.70
C SER A 454 -1.25 9.14 -10.76
N GLN A 455 -0.03 8.61 -10.72
CA GLN A 455 0.36 7.49 -11.58
C GLN A 455 -0.14 6.12 -11.08
N CYS A 456 -0.65 6.02 -9.86
CA CYS A 456 -1.26 4.79 -9.36
C CYS A 456 -2.69 4.67 -9.87
N MET A 457 -2.87 3.93 -10.97
CA MET A 457 -4.17 3.81 -11.64
C MET A 457 -5.15 2.89 -10.91
N THR A 458 -4.69 2.04 -9.98
CA THR A 458 -5.59 1.31 -9.07
C THR A 458 -5.43 1.86 -7.66
N GLN A 459 -6.53 2.22 -7.00
CA GLN A 459 -6.53 2.78 -5.65
C GLN A 459 -7.49 2.04 -4.74
N VAL A 460 -7.00 1.62 -3.58
CA VAL A 460 -7.76 1.04 -2.47
C VAL A 460 -7.77 2.08 -1.35
N ILE A 461 -8.87 2.80 -1.22
CA ILE A 461 -9.01 3.96 -0.36
C ILE A 461 -9.88 3.56 0.83
N MET A 462 -9.25 3.37 1.97
CA MET A 462 -9.92 3.03 3.22
C MET A 462 -10.44 4.30 3.91
N ARG A 463 -10.94 4.16 5.14
CA ARG A 463 -11.42 5.30 5.94
C ARG A 463 -10.38 6.42 6.01
N ILE A 464 -10.76 7.63 5.58
CA ILE A 464 -9.98 8.86 5.70
C ILE A 464 -10.90 9.94 6.29
N VAL A 465 -10.52 10.48 7.45
CA VAL A 465 -11.31 11.49 8.17
C VAL A 465 -10.81 12.91 7.90
N ASN A 466 -9.51 13.10 7.67
CA ASN A 466 -8.93 14.43 7.45
C ASN A 466 -9.36 15.00 6.08
N PRO A 467 -9.98 16.20 6.03
CA PRO A 467 -10.42 16.82 4.78
C PRO A 467 -9.30 17.11 3.77
N ILE A 468 -8.09 17.44 4.23
CA ILE A 468 -6.93 17.70 3.36
C ILE A 468 -6.51 16.41 2.64
N ASP A 469 -6.54 15.29 3.37
CA ASP A 469 -6.25 13.98 2.80
C ASP A 469 -7.36 13.55 1.83
N GLN A 470 -8.64 13.80 2.15
CA GLN A 470 -9.76 13.52 1.26
C GLN A 470 -9.66 14.29 -0.07
N ASP A 471 -9.39 15.59 -0.02
CA ASP A 471 -9.22 16.43 -1.21
C ASP A 471 -8.02 15.97 -2.05
N THR A 472 -6.91 15.62 -1.40
CA THR A 472 -5.73 15.07 -2.07
C THR A 472 -6.07 13.80 -2.85
N VAL A 473 -6.77 12.87 -2.21
CA VAL A 473 -7.21 11.62 -2.85
C VAL A 473 -8.18 11.90 -4.00
N ALA A 474 -9.17 12.78 -3.79
CA ALA A 474 -10.16 13.14 -4.81
C ALA A 474 -9.54 13.75 -6.08
N LYS A 475 -8.42 14.47 -5.94
CA LYS A 475 -7.63 15.00 -7.07
C LYS A 475 -6.91 13.90 -7.86
N SER A 476 -6.56 12.79 -7.22
CA SER A 476 -5.87 11.66 -7.86
C SER A 476 -6.82 10.63 -8.49
N VAL A 477 -8.08 10.56 -8.03
CA VAL A 477 -9.08 9.60 -8.53
C VAL A 477 -9.78 10.14 -9.78
N GLU A 478 -9.88 9.30 -10.80
CA GLU A 478 -10.62 9.58 -12.04
C GLU A 478 -12.15 9.63 -11.83
N GLY A 479 -12.85 10.35 -12.70
CA GLY A 479 -14.19 10.92 -12.48
C GLY A 479 -15.23 10.06 -11.74
N ALA A 480 -15.48 8.82 -12.20
CA ALA A 480 -16.56 7.96 -11.69
C ALA A 480 -16.39 7.53 -10.22
N GLY A 481 -15.18 7.63 -9.65
CA GLY A 481 -14.94 7.26 -8.25
C GLY A 481 -15.21 8.39 -7.26
N ARG A 482 -15.32 9.64 -7.72
CA ARG A 482 -15.30 10.83 -6.85
C ARG A 482 -16.51 10.93 -5.94
N GLN A 483 -17.69 10.52 -6.39
CA GLN A 483 -18.90 10.58 -5.56
C GLN A 483 -18.84 9.62 -4.38
N LEU A 484 -18.29 8.42 -4.58
CA LEU A 484 -18.07 7.43 -3.53
C LEU A 484 -17.07 7.93 -2.47
N LEU A 485 -16.19 8.88 -2.79
CA LEU A 485 -15.24 9.43 -1.83
C LEU A 485 -15.92 10.27 -0.73
N ASN A 486 -17.16 10.70 -0.94
CA ASN A 486 -17.94 11.37 0.12
C ASN A 486 -18.22 10.44 1.31
N GLU A 487 -18.17 9.11 1.10
CA GLU A 487 -18.39 8.10 2.14
C GLU A 487 -17.12 7.75 2.93
N LEU A 488 -15.94 8.24 2.54
CA LEU A 488 -14.67 7.90 3.22
C LEU A 488 -14.68 8.12 4.74
N PRO A 489 -15.30 9.18 5.30
CA PRO A 489 -15.36 9.36 6.75
C PRO A 489 -16.24 8.32 7.46
N ALA A 490 -17.27 7.82 6.76
CA ALA A 490 -18.27 6.88 7.26
C ALA A 490 -17.81 5.41 7.19
N LEU A 491 -16.81 5.10 6.36
CA LEU A 491 -16.22 3.76 6.29
C LEU A 491 -15.72 3.29 7.66
N THR A 492 -15.97 2.01 7.97
CA THR A 492 -15.45 1.36 9.17
C THR A 492 -14.15 0.59 8.87
N LYS A 493 -13.50 0.07 9.92
CA LYS A 493 -12.27 -0.72 9.79
C LYS A 493 -12.52 -1.93 8.87
N GLY A 494 -11.64 -2.13 7.88
CA GLY A 494 -11.79 -3.20 6.89
C GLY A 494 -12.77 -2.90 5.75
N GLN A 495 -13.26 -1.66 5.63
CA GLN A 495 -14.01 -1.20 4.46
C GLN A 495 -13.15 -0.25 3.61
N ALA A 496 -13.32 -0.31 2.29
CA ALA A 496 -12.57 0.52 1.34
C ALA A 496 -13.41 0.85 0.10
N VAL A 497 -13.18 2.01 -0.50
CA VAL A 497 -13.52 2.30 -1.89
C VAL A 497 -12.38 1.79 -2.76
N ILE A 498 -12.68 0.91 -3.71
CA ILE A 498 -11.73 0.43 -4.71
C ILE A 498 -12.08 1.08 -6.03
N SER A 499 -11.10 1.75 -6.65
CA SER A 499 -11.28 2.50 -7.89
C SER A 499 -10.11 2.28 -8.84
N GLY A 500 -10.35 2.52 -10.12
CA GLY A 500 -9.36 2.46 -11.17
C GLY A 500 -9.29 1.11 -11.90
N VAL A 501 -8.25 0.89 -12.69
CA VAL A 501 -8.21 -0.18 -13.71
C VAL A 501 -8.18 -1.62 -13.18
N GLY A 502 -7.95 -1.80 -11.87
CA GLY A 502 -8.05 -3.10 -11.22
C GLY A 502 -9.48 -3.64 -11.14
N VAL A 503 -10.50 -2.78 -11.28
CA VAL A 503 -11.94 -3.09 -11.31
C VAL A 503 -12.59 -2.44 -12.54
N ASN A 504 -13.74 -2.94 -13.00
CA ASN A 504 -14.42 -2.35 -14.16
C ASN A 504 -15.16 -1.06 -13.80
N THR A 505 -15.52 -0.90 -12.53
CA THR A 505 -16.17 0.31 -12.01
C THR A 505 -15.84 0.47 -10.53
N PRO A 506 -15.80 1.69 -9.99
CA PRO A 506 -15.55 1.90 -8.56
C PRO A 506 -16.58 1.19 -7.68
N VAL A 507 -16.10 0.52 -6.63
CA VAL A 507 -16.94 -0.25 -5.71
C VAL A 507 -16.58 0.02 -4.26
N MET A 508 -17.57 -0.01 -3.37
CA MET A 508 -17.32 -0.11 -1.93
C MET A 508 -17.15 -1.58 -1.57
N CYS A 509 -16.02 -1.93 -0.98
CA CYS A 509 -15.62 -3.29 -0.67
C CYS A 509 -15.46 -3.46 0.85
N ARG A 510 -15.96 -4.58 1.36
CA ARG A 510 -15.61 -5.13 2.67
C ARG A 510 -14.46 -6.10 2.47
N VAL A 511 -13.28 -5.75 2.95
CA VAL A 511 -12.06 -6.57 2.86
C VAL A 511 -12.28 -7.90 3.58
N ARG A 512 -11.87 -9.01 2.95
CA ARG A 512 -12.05 -10.35 3.51
C ARG A 512 -11.18 -10.59 4.75
N SER A 513 -11.48 -11.68 5.45
CA SER A 513 -10.59 -12.15 6.51
C SER A 513 -9.24 -12.61 5.93
N ARG A 514 -8.13 -12.26 6.61
CA ARG A 514 -6.80 -12.78 6.27
C ARG A 514 -6.75 -14.27 6.54
N ILE A 515 -6.01 -14.97 5.68
CA ILE A 515 -5.65 -16.37 5.88
C ILE A 515 -4.53 -16.48 6.92
N THR A 516 -3.56 -15.57 6.80
CA THR A 516 -2.39 -15.46 7.66
C THR A 516 -2.69 -14.70 8.94
N ARG A 517 -1.87 -14.90 9.98
CA ARG A 517 -1.96 -14.09 11.20
C ARG A 517 -1.57 -12.64 10.93
N HIS A 518 -2.10 -11.71 11.72
CA HIS A 518 -1.75 -10.30 11.63
C HIS A 518 -0.91 -9.90 12.85
N GLY A 519 0.32 -9.42 12.62
CA GLY A 519 1.24 -9.03 13.70
C GLY A 519 0.98 -7.63 14.27
N GLY A 520 0.19 -6.80 13.60
CA GLY A 520 -0.02 -5.39 13.93
C GLY A 520 -1.10 -5.11 14.98
N GLU A 521 -1.24 -5.97 16.00
CA GLU A 521 -2.13 -5.64 17.12
C GLU A 521 -1.54 -4.48 17.93
N THR A 522 -2.38 -3.50 18.27
CA THR A 522 -1.97 -2.40 19.13
C THR A 522 -1.52 -2.98 20.47
N PHE A 523 -0.32 -2.62 20.90
CA PHE A 523 0.24 -3.08 22.16
C PHE A 523 -0.76 -2.81 23.31
N ASP A 524 -1.26 -3.88 23.94
CA ASP A 524 -2.15 -3.78 25.09
C ASP A 524 -1.31 -3.41 26.31
N ALA A 525 -1.02 -2.12 26.43
CA ALA A 525 -0.22 -1.59 27.52
C ALA A 525 -0.77 -1.99 28.89
N PRO A 526 -2.09 -1.94 29.17
CA PRO A 526 -2.65 -2.50 30.41
C PRO A 526 -2.33 -3.99 30.63
N ALA A 527 -2.50 -4.85 29.63
CA ALA A 527 -2.19 -6.28 29.78
C ALA A 527 -0.69 -6.51 30.03
N GLU A 528 0.18 -5.76 29.36
CA GLU A 528 1.63 -5.84 29.51
C GLU A 528 2.10 -5.28 30.87
N TRP A 529 1.50 -4.18 31.34
CA TRP A 529 1.73 -3.69 32.70
C TRP A 529 1.20 -4.65 33.76
N ALA A 530 0.11 -5.37 33.49
CA ALA A 530 -0.37 -6.41 34.39
C ALA A 530 0.64 -7.58 34.48
N LYS A 531 1.35 -7.91 33.40
CA LYS A 531 2.43 -8.91 33.43
C LYS A 531 3.54 -8.55 34.40
N TRP A 532 3.87 -7.27 34.56
CA TRP A 532 4.84 -6.81 35.55
C TRP A 532 4.50 -7.29 36.97
N HIS A 533 3.22 -7.36 37.32
CA HIS A 533 2.77 -7.81 38.64
C HIS A 533 2.62 -9.33 38.77
N THR A 534 3.00 -10.11 37.75
CA THR A 534 3.00 -11.57 37.83
C THR A 534 4.15 -12.10 38.69
N LYS A 535 3.96 -13.30 39.25
CA LYS A 535 4.97 -13.94 40.10
C LYS A 535 6.27 -14.26 39.36
N ASP A 536 6.18 -14.59 38.07
CA ASP A 536 7.33 -14.95 37.24
C ASP A 536 8.23 -13.73 37.00
N GLU A 537 7.64 -12.57 36.66
CA GLU A 537 8.35 -11.31 36.53
C GLU A 537 8.87 -10.79 37.88
N GLN A 538 8.14 -11.05 38.97
CA GLN A 538 8.62 -10.72 40.31
C GLN A 538 9.88 -11.53 40.68
N GLN A 539 9.93 -12.82 40.35
CA GLN A 539 11.13 -13.64 40.52
C GLN A 539 12.29 -13.16 39.64
N HIS A 540 12.03 -12.78 38.40
CA HIS A 540 13.06 -12.25 37.51
C HIS A 540 13.68 -10.95 38.08
N ARG A 541 12.85 -10.05 38.62
CA ARG A 541 13.33 -8.85 39.30
C ARG A 541 14.11 -9.13 40.57
N GLU A 542 13.69 -10.12 41.36
CA GLU A 542 14.42 -10.54 42.55
C GLU A 542 15.79 -11.14 42.18
N GLN A 543 15.90 -11.81 41.04
CA GLN A 543 17.15 -12.32 40.49
C GLN A 543 18.04 -11.21 39.94
N ASP A 544 17.49 -10.26 39.17
CA ASP A 544 18.24 -9.13 38.61
C ASP A 544 18.70 -8.14 39.70
N ALA A 545 17.90 -7.97 40.76
CA ALA A 545 18.23 -7.15 41.92
C ALA A 545 19.13 -7.87 42.94
N ALA A 546 19.39 -9.17 42.77
CA ALA A 546 20.38 -9.86 43.58
C ALA A 546 21.76 -9.29 43.23
N LEU A 547 22.31 -8.49 44.15
CA LEU A 547 23.67 -7.99 44.08
C LEU A 547 24.61 -9.13 43.69
N LEU A 548 25.34 -8.96 42.58
CA LEU A 548 26.47 -9.82 42.20
C LEU A 548 27.32 -10.01 43.45
N ALA A 549 27.31 -11.22 44.01
CA ALA A 549 28.10 -11.54 45.19
C ALA A 549 29.55 -11.16 44.87
N GLU A 550 30.09 -10.19 45.60
CA GLU A 550 31.49 -9.81 45.46
C GLU A 550 32.33 -11.08 45.56
N THR A 551 33.08 -11.37 44.51
CA THR A 551 34.01 -12.51 44.48
C THR A 551 34.84 -12.42 45.75
N PRO A 552 34.88 -13.46 46.61
CA PRO A 552 35.54 -13.34 47.90
C PRO A 552 36.99 -12.95 47.64
N THR A 553 37.35 -11.76 48.10
CA THR A 553 38.71 -11.24 48.00
C THR A 553 39.60 -12.30 48.64
N GLN A 554 40.50 -12.90 47.84
CA GLN A 554 41.50 -13.81 48.35
C GLN A 554 42.23 -13.10 49.48
N LYS A 555 41.99 -13.51 50.74
CA LYS A 555 42.75 -13.05 51.90
C LYS A 555 44.21 -13.31 51.58
N LYS A 556 44.99 -12.22 51.39
CA LYS A 556 46.45 -12.32 51.37
C LYS A 556 46.89 -13.02 52.64
N ALA A 557 47.61 -14.13 52.48
CA ALA A 557 48.21 -14.87 53.59
C ALA A 557 49.00 -13.90 54.49
N GLU A 558 48.58 -13.77 55.75
CA GLU A 558 49.33 -13.04 56.75
C GLU A 558 50.59 -13.83 57.10
N LYS A 559 51.76 -13.23 56.86
CA LYS A 559 53.02 -13.76 57.34
C LYS A 559 53.14 -13.46 58.83
N VAL A 560 53.08 -14.50 59.66
CA VAL A 560 53.52 -14.44 61.06
C VAL A 560 54.80 -15.25 61.21
N ARG A 561 55.91 -14.57 61.54
CA ARG A 561 57.22 -15.17 61.87
C ARG A 561 57.80 -16.12 60.81
N GLY A 562 57.77 -15.72 59.54
CA GLY A 562 58.63 -16.30 58.50
C GLY A 562 58.14 -17.58 57.82
N PHE A 563 56.93 -18.07 58.11
CA PHE A 563 56.30 -19.15 57.34
C PHE A 563 54.95 -18.72 56.76
N GLN A 564 54.64 -19.17 55.55
CA GLN A 564 53.31 -19.01 54.92
C GLN A 564 52.39 -20.12 55.42
N ILE A 565 51.15 -19.78 55.76
CA ILE A 565 50.04 -20.72 55.95
C ILE A 565 49.02 -20.43 54.85
#